data_AF-A0A5E4X459-F1
#
_entry.id   AF-A0A5E4X459-F1
#
_cell.length_a   1.000
_cell.length_b   1.000
_cell.length_c   1.000
_cell.angle_alpha   90.00
_cell.angle_beta   90.00
_cell.angle_gamma   90.00
#
_symmetry.space_group_name_H-M   'P 1'
#
loop_
_entity.id
_entity.type
_entity.pdbx_description
1 polymer ?
#
loop_
_entity_poly.entity_id
_entity_poly.type
_entity_poly.pdbx_seq_one_letter_code
_entity_poly.pdbx_strand_id
1 'polypeptide(L)'
;MNRYSAITAISAVAIALLPTQALAADTCTSEASLLNTGVSTPQLKPLFAPSKPDTALVSELQIKPEQLNELETTLTTYQVIDGVKLEAVVGQATGSSDQFLTIYSFKQYRSDGGKKYGVSIEMRIRYKSKSGSISLSNLFGFLSASGNASKFDGSISLSVHGIGNAKTAALLPMPSKLDESAAAMYFGYMGTLKSLITDQGTQIIPVILSECT
;
A
#
# COMPACT_ATOMS: atom_id res chain seq x y z
N MET A 1 -50.91 -0.18 33.16
CA MET A 1 -50.02 -1.35 33.00
C MET A 1 -49.54 -1.38 31.56
N ASN A 2 -48.35 -0.83 31.32
CA ASN A 2 -47.74 -0.71 29.99
C ASN A 2 -47.11 -2.05 29.57
N ARG A 3 -47.45 -2.51 28.37
CA ARG A 3 -46.71 -3.60 27.70
C ARG A 3 -45.66 -2.98 26.79
N TYR A 4 -44.40 -3.28 27.11
CA TYR A 4 -43.23 -3.00 26.30
C TYR A 4 -43.28 -3.84 25.02
N SER A 5 -43.32 -3.20 23.85
CA SER A 5 -42.89 -3.82 22.59
C SER A 5 -41.50 -3.28 22.27
N ALA A 6 -40.51 -4.15 22.33
CA ALA A 6 -39.14 -3.86 21.96
C ALA A 6 -39.05 -3.55 20.46
N ILE A 7 -38.63 -2.33 20.13
CA ILE A 7 -38.21 -1.92 18.80
C ILE A 7 -36.75 -2.34 18.66
N THR A 8 -36.48 -3.43 17.96
CA THR A 8 -35.12 -3.79 17.54
C THR A 8 -34.80 -2.99 16.28
N ALA A 9 -34.31 -1.76 16.46
CA ALA A 9 -33.70 -0.99 15.38
C ALA A 9 -32.29 -1.55 15.14
N ILE A 10 -32.15 -2.44 14.15
CA ILE A 10 -30.83 -2.77 13.61
C ILE A 10 -30.50 -1.66 12.61
N SER A 11 -29.77 -0.65 13.08
CA SER A 11 -29.06 0.28 12.20
C SER A 11 -28.03 -0.52 11.41
N ALA A 12 -28.40 -0.94 10.19
CA ALA A 12 -27.44 -1.29 9.17
C ALA A 12 -26.72 -0.01 8.76
N VAL A 13 -25.56 0.24 9.37
CA VAL A 13 -24.57 1.16 8.80
C VAL A 13 -24.11 0.53 7.50
N ALA A 14 -24.73 0.94 6.39
CA ALA A 14 -24.24 0.66 5.07
C ALA A 14 -22.89 1.38 4.93
N ILE A 15 -21.80 0.66 5.16
CA ILE A 15 -20.47 1.07 4.75
C ILE A 15 -20.51 1.04 3.22
N ALA A 16 -20.81 2.18 2.60
CA ALA A 16 -20.67 2.37 1.18
C ALA A 16 -19.17 2.30 0.85
N LEU A 17 -18.70 1.10 0.49
CA LEU A 17 -17.48 0.91 -0.29
C LEU A 17 -17.75 1.52 -1.68
N LEU A 18 -17.53 2.82 -1.82
CA LEU A 18 -17.42 3.44 -3.12
C LEU A 18 -16.03 3.09 -3.67
N PRO A 19 -15.91 2.31 -4.76
CA PRO A 19 -14.64 2.16 -5.45
C PRO A 19 -14.37 3.47 -6.19
N THR A 20 -13.62 4.38 -5.58
CA THR A 20 -12.96 5.49 -6.30
C THR A 20 -11.85 4.91 -7.16
N GLN A 21 -12.18 4.25 -8.28
CA GLN A 21 -11.20 3.58 -9.15
C GLN A 21 -11.16 4.10 -10.60
N ALA A 22 -11.88 5.17 -10.94
CA ALA A 22 -12.04 5.57 -12.35
C ALA A 22 -11.10 6.67 -12.87
N LEU A 23 -10.19 7.24 -12.07
CA LEU A 23 -9.35 8.37 -12.52
C LEU A 23 -7.82 8.13 -12.45
N ALA A 24 -7.36 6.97 -11.98
CA ALA A 24 -5.93 6.64 -11.93
C ALA A 24 -5.40 5.94 -13.21
N ALA A 25 -6.26 5.66 -14.19
CA ALA A 25 -5.91 4.76 -15.31
C ALA A 25 -5.00 5.40 -16.37
N ASP A 26 -5.03 6.72 -16.59
CA ASP A 26 -4.31 7.36 -17.70
C ASP A 26 -2.88 7.84 -17.36
N THR A 27 -2.54 8.01 -16.08
CA THR A 27 -1.25 8.57 -15.64
C THR A 27 -0.24 7.53 -15.15
N CYS A 28 -0.70 6.32 -14.85
CA CYS A 28 0.08 5.26 -14.20
C CYS A 28 0.56 4.20 -15.19
N THR A 29 1.25 4.63 -16.24
CA THR A 29 1.60 3.79 -17.40
C THR A 29 3.02 3.22 -17.37
N SER A 30 3.79 3.50 -16.32
CA SER A 30 5.17 3.05 -16.18
C SER A 30 5.54 2.78 -14.73
N GLU A 31 6.57 1.95 -14.50
CA GLU A 31 7.07 1.72 -13.14
C GLU A 31 7.64 2.98 -12.48
N ALA A 32 8.14 3.94 -13.27
CA ALA A 32 8.62 5.22 -12.77
C ALA A 32 7.47 6.04 -12.14
N SER A 33 6.26 5.94 -12.70
CA SER A 33 5.06 6.60 -12.14
C SER A 33 4.67 6.06 -10.76
N LEU A 34 5.11 4.84 -10.42
CA LEU A 34 4.86 4.19 -9.13
C LEU A 34 5.84 4.63 -8.02
N LEU A 35 6.83 5.46 -8.33
CA LEU A 35 7.90 5.79 -7.38
C LEU A 35 7.50 6.95 -6.47
N ASN A 36 7.75 6.78 -5.17
CA ASN A 36 7.69 7.87 -4.22
C ASN A 36 8.90 8.80 -4.42
N THR A 37 8.71 10.09 -4.17
CA THR A 37 9.74 11.11 -4.41
C THR A 37 10.24 11.69 -3.09
N GLY A 38 11.56 11.78 -2.92
CA GLY A 38 12.19 12.39 -1.75
C GLY A 38 11.80 13.87 -1.60
N VAL A 39 11.73 14.35 -0.36
CA VAL A 39 11.36 15.73 -0.04
C VAL A 39 12.42 16.39 0.83
N SER A 40 12.61 17.68 0.62
CA SER A 40 13.58 18.50 1.35
C SER A 40 12.96 19.23 2.56
N THR A 41 13.81 19.64 3.51
CA THR A 41 13.38 20.40 4.70
C THR A 41 12.56 21.66 4.39
N PRO A 42 12.92 22.50 3.39
CA PRO A 42 12.14 23.70 3.08
C PRO A 42 10.67 23.41 2.72
N GLN A 43 10.38 22.22 2.21
CA GLN A 43 9.02 21.80 1.87
C GLN A 43 8.28 21.23 3.09
N LEU A 44 8.96 20.47 3.96
CA LEU A 44 8.34 19.81 5.11
C LEU A 44 8.19 20.72 6.33
N LYS A 45 9.13 21.64 6.56
CA LYS A 45 9.14 22.48 7.76
C LYS A 45 7.86 23.30 7.90
N PRO A 46 7.37 24.04 6.88
CA PRO A 46 6.13 24.80 7.00
C PRO A 46 4.91 23.92 7.35
N LEU A 47 4.93 22.67 6.90
CA LEU A 47 3.83 21.72 7.10
C LEU A 47 3.87 21.08 8.49
N PHE A 48 5.03 20.60 8.91
CA PHE A 48 5.15 19.72 10.07
C PHE A 48 5.82 20.37 11.28
N ALA A 49 6.59 21.43 11.10
CA ALA A 49 7.36 22.06 12.17
C ALA A 49 7.57 23.57 11.95
N PRO A 50 6.50 24.37 11.74
CA PRO A 50 6.64 25.78 11.36
C PRO A 50 7.35 26.64 12.41
N SER A 51 7.31 26.22 13.68
CA SER A 51 7.95 26.92 14.80
C SER A 51 9.41 26.49 15.06
N LYS A 52 9.93 25.48 14.36
CA LYS A 52 11.31 25.02 14.57
C LYS A 52 12.33 25.95 13.88
N PRO A 53 13.58 26.02 14.37
CA PRO A 53 14.69 26.62 13.64
C PRO A 53 14.86 26.00 12.26
N ASP A 54 15.50 26.72 11.33
CA ASP A 54 15.91 26.13 10.06
C ASP A 54 16.94 25.01 10.28
N THR A 55 16.82 23.94 9.49
CA THR A 55 17.71 22.78 9.53
C THR A 55 17.94 22.22 8.13
N ALA A 56 19.11 21.64 7.91
CA ALA A 56 19.43 20.91 6.68
C ALA A 56 18.86 19.47 6.70
N LEU A 57 18.52 18.93 7.87
CA LEU A 57 18.16 17.53 8.05
C LEU A 57 16.67 17.37 8.38
N VAL A 58 15.96 16.59 7.57
CA VAL A 58 14.53 16.29 7.80
C VAL A 58 14.31 15.58 9.14
N SER A 59 15.27 14.76 9.57
CA SER A 59 15.28 14.08 10.87
C SER A 59 15.13 15.02 12.07
N GLU A 60 15.66 16.24 11.98
CA GLU A 60 15.62 17.25 13.06
C GLU A 60 14.25 17.94 13.16
N LEU A 61 13.41 17.82 12.13
CA LEU A 61 12.02 18.27 12.20
C LEU A 61 11.21 17.44 13.22
N GLN A 62 11.67 16.22 13.57
CA GLN A 62 11.02 15.31 14.53
C GLN A 62 9.51 15.20 14.27
N ILE A 63 9.18 14.87 13.02
CA ILE A 63 7.81 14.73 12.56
C ILE A 63 7.21 13.54 13.30
N LYS A 64 6.07 13.76 13.95
CA LYS A 64 5.39 12.72 14.72
C LYS A 64 4.33 12.01 13.89
N PRO A 65 4.06 10.72 14.13
CA PRO A 65 3.03 9.97 13.42
C PRO A 65 1.65 10.64 13.45
N GLU A 66 1.28 11.31 14.55
CA GLU A 66 -0.04 11.95 14.70
C GLU A 66 -0.22 13.17 13.77
N GLN A 67 0.86 13.69 13.20
CA GLN A 67 0.81 14.77 12.20
C GLN A 67 0.49 14.25 10.80
N LEU A 68 0.54 12.94 10.58
CA LEU A 68 0.08 12.25 9.38
C LEU A 68 -1.33 11.73 9.64
N ASN A 69 -2.33 12.56 9.35
CA ASN A 69 -3.72 12.41 9.78
C ASN A 69 -4.62 11.68 8.78
N GLU A 70 -4.11 11.33 7.61
CA GLU A 70 -4.83 10.61 6.57
C GLU A 70 -4.27 9.20 6.40
N LEU A 71 -5.17 8.26 6.09
CA LEU A 71 -4.87 6.84 5.91
C LEU A 71 -5.49 6.35 4.62
N GLU A 72 -4.70 5.65 3.82
CA GLU A 72 -5.13 5.06 2.55
C GLU A 72 -4.61 3.63 2.44
N THR A 73 -5.45 2.76 1.92
CA THR A 73 -5.07 1.38 1.58
C THR A 73 -5.58 1.06 0.20
N THR A 74 -4.68 0.62 -0.67
CA THR A 74 -4.95 0.39 -2.09
C THR A 74 -4.50 -1.01 -2.46
N LEU A 75 -5.22 -1.60 -3.42
CA LEU A 75 -4.82 -2.80 -4.13
C LEU A 75 -5.03 -2.51 -5.62
N THR A 76 -3.92 -2.42 -6.34
CA THR A 76 -3.93 -2.10 -7.78
C THR A 76 -3.18 -3.19 -8.51
N THR A 77 -3.73 -3.67 -9.63
CA THR A 77 -3.03 -4.62 -10.49
C THR A 77 -2.82 -4.04 -11.87
N TYR A 78 -1.62 -4.26 -12.38
CA TYR A 78 -1.20 -3.87 -13.72
C TYR A 78 -0.84 -5.10 -14.53
N GLN A 79 -1.19 -5.11 -15.81
CA GLN A 79 -0.51 -5.92 -16.80
C GLN A 79 0.79 -5.21 -17.19
N VAL A 80 1.88 -5.96 -17.24
CA VAL A 80 3.20 -5.49 -17.64
C VAL A 80 3.42 -5.85 -19.09
N ILE A 81 3.30 -4.86 -19.97
CA ILE A 81 3.44 -5.01 -21.42
C ILE A 81 4.90 -4.69 -21.79
N ASP A 82 5.53 -5.63 -22.50
CA ASP A 82 6.93 -5.56 -22.96
C ASP A 82 7.95 -5.28 -21.84
N GLY A 83 7.59 -5.62 -20.58
CA GLY A 83 8.44 -5.41 -19.41
C GLY A 83 8.54 -3.96 -18.93
N VAL A 84 7.86 -3.00 -19.57
CA VAL A 84 8.04 -1.56 -19.29
C VAL A 84 6.72 -0.82 -19.10
N LYS A 85 5.73 -1.09 -19.94
CA LYS A 85 4.44 -0.40 -19.90
C LYS A 85 3.52 -1.07 -18.89
N LEU A 86 2.81 -0.27 -18.11
CA LEU A 86 1.78 -0.71 -17.18
C LEU A 86 0.40 -0.37 -17.72
N GLU A 87 -0.52 -1.33 -17.65
CA GLU A 87 -1.92 -1.12 -17.96
C GLU A 87 -2.76 -1.63 -16.80
N ALA A 88 -3.58 -0.74 -16.20
CA ALA A 88 -4.38 -1.08 -15.04
C ALA A 88 -5.43 -2.14 -15.41
N VAL A 89 -5.44 -3.26 -14.67
CA VAL A 89 -6.38 -4.35 -14.88
C VAL A 89 -7.55 -4.19 -13.92
N VAL A 90 -8.75 -4.03 -14.46
CA VAL A 90 -9.99 -3.91 -13.68
C VAL A 90 -10.77 -5.23 -13.75
N GLY A 91 -11.13 -5.76 -12.59
CA GLY A 91 -11.97 -6.96 -12.46
C GLY A 91 -11.21 -8.29 -12.52
N GLN A 92 -10.70 -8.68 -13.69
CA GLN A 92 -10.01 -9.97 -13.87
C GLN A 92 -8.76 -9.84 -14.72
N ALA A 93 -7.69 -10.50 -14.28
CA ALA A 93 -6.53 -10.75 -15.12
C ALA A 93 -6.81 -11.98 -15.98
N THR A 94 -7.00 -11.77 -17.27
CA THR A 94 -7.18 -12.83 -18.28
C THR A 94 -5.98 -12.80 -19.22
N GLY A 95 -5.14 -13.83 -19.19
CA GLY A 95 -3.96 -13.89 -20.02
C GLY A 95 -3.05 -15.04 -19.62
N SER A 96 -2.93 -16.06 -20.48
CA SER A 96 -1.91 -17.09 -20.31
C SER A 96 -0.56 -16.53 -20.73
N SER A 97 0.46 -16.59 -19.86
CA SER A 97 1.82 -16.08 -20.08
C SER A 97 2.03 -14.55 -19.95
N ASP A 98 0.97 -13.78 -19.71
CA ASP A 98 1.09 -12.36 -19.40
C ASP A 98 1.72 -12.14 -18.01
N GLN A 99 2.51 -11.07 -17.91
CA GLN A 99 3.11 -10.66 -16.66
C GLN A 99 2.22 -9.62 -15.97
N PHE A 100 1.99 -9.82 -14.69
CA PHE A 100 1.19 -8.93 -13.86
C PHE A 100 2.03 -8.40 -12.69
N LEU A 101 1.69 -7.18 -12.27
CA LEU A 101 2.21 -6.51 -11.09
C LEU A 101 1.02 -6.10 -10.22
N THR A 102 0.82 -6.77 -9.09
CA THR A 102 -0.13 -6.33 -8.07
C THR A 102 0.61 -5.59 -6.98
N ILE A 103 0.12 -4.40 -6.64
CA ILE A 103 0.67 -3.54 -5.60
C ILE A 103 -0.39 -3.39 -4.53
N TYR A 104 -0.04 -3.79 -3.32
CA TYR A 104 -0.79 -3.46 -2.12
C TYR A 104 -0.04 -2.34 -1.41
N SER A 105 -0.67 -1.19 -1.21
CA SER A 105 -0.06 -0.06 -0.52
C SER A 105 -0.86 0.31 0.71
N PHE A 106 -0.16 0.52 1.81
CA PHE A 106 -0.67 1.23 2.96
C PHE A 106 0.07 2.56 3.05
N LYS A 107 -0.69 3.65 3.16
CA LYS A 107 -0.15 5.01 3.27
C LYS A 107 -0.70 5.68 4.51
N GLN A 108 0.17 6.39 5.21
CA GLN A 108 -0.23 7.35 6.23
C GLN A 108 0.42 8.68 5.90
N TYR A 109 -0.38 9.73 5.74
CA TYR A 109 0.09 10.98 5.16
C TYR A 109 -0.70 12.20 5.62
N ARG A 110 -0.25 13.36 5.15
CA ARG A 110 -0.99 14.62 5.16
C ARG A 110 -1.01 15.21 3.76
N SER A 111 -2.18 15.65 3.31
CA SER A 111 -2.34 16.35 2.04
C SER A 111 -1.98 17.83 2.15
N ASP A 112 -1.25 18.33 1.16
CA ASP A 112 -1.01 19.76 0.96
C ASP A 112 -0.77 20.06 -0.53
N GLY A 113 -1.49 21.05 -1.07
CA GLY A 113 -1.30 21.49 -2.46
C GLY A 113 -1.48 20.38 -3.52
N GLY A 114 -2.37 19.42 -3.29
CA GLY A 114 -2.59 18.28 -4.20
C GLY A 114 -1.54 17.17 -4.09
N LYS A 115 -0.59 17.27 -3.14
CA LYS A 115 0.42 16.23 -2.88
C LYS A 115 0.17 15.56 -1.54
N LYS A 116 0.53 14.29 -1.45
CA LYS A 116 0.46 13.49 -0.23
C LYS A 116 1.87 13.36 0.37
N TYR A 117 2.11 13.98 1.53
CA TYR A 117 3.39 13.90 2.24
C TYR A 117 3.28 12.90 3.38
N GLY A 118 4.05 11.82 3.34
CA GLY A 118 3.94 10.80 4.38
C GLY A 118 4.84 9.61 4.23
N VAL A 119 4.37 8.49 4.76
CA VAL A 119 5.04 7.19 4.73
C VAL A 119 4.18 6.20 3.96
N SER A 120 4.83 5.22 3.34
CA SER A 120 4.13 4.10 2.74
C SER A 120 4.81 2.77 3.02
N ILE A 121 3.99 1.73 3.03
CA ILE A 121 4.43 0.35 2.98
C ILE A 121 3.80 -0.23 1.72
N GLU A 122 4.64 -0.69 0.80
CA GLU A 122 4.21 -1.24 -0.47
C GLU A 122 4.67 -2.68 -0.57
N MET A 123 3.73 -3.58 -0.83
CA MET A 123 4.04 -4.92 -1.25
C MET A 123 3.77 -5.05 -2.74
N ARG A 124 4.78 -5.50 -3.49
CA ARG A 124 4.72 -5.69 -4.93
C ARG A 124 4.81 -7.18 -5.23
N ILE A 125 3.76 -7.72 -5.85
CA ILE A 125 3.71 -9.10 -6.33
C ILE A 125 3.84 -9.06 -7.84
N ARG A 126 4.94 -9.60 -8.36
CA ARG A 126 5.10 -9.85 -9.78
C ARG A 126 4.82 -11.30 -10.06
N TYR A 127 3.92 -11.59 -10.99
CA TYR A 127 3.59 -12.97 -11.30
C TYR A 127 3.23 -13.16 -12.78
N LYS A 128 3.39 -14.39 -13.26
CA LYS A 128 2.89 -14.87 -14.54
C LYS A 128 1.90 -15.99 -14.29
N SER A 129 0.74 -15.93 -14.94
CA SER A 129 -0.24 -17.03 -14.91
C SER A 129 0.17 -18.13 -15.86
N LYS A 130 0.38 -19.35 -15.34
CA LYS A 130 0.62 -20.55 -16.16
C LYS A 130 -0.67 -21.17 -16.69
N SER A 131 -1.83 -20.86 -16.11
CA SER A 131 -3.14 -21.35 -16.56
C SER A 131 -4.30 -20.55 -15.95
N GLY A 132 -5.24 -20.08 -16.79
CA GLY A 132 -6.55 -19.57 -16.38
C GLY A 132 -6.65 -18.06 -16.13
N SER A 133 -7.88 -17.60 -15.86
CA SER A 133 -8.22 -16.25 -15.42
C SER A 133 -8.16 -16.14 -13.90
N ILE A 134 -7.76 -14.97 -13.38
CA ILE A 134 -7.64 -14.74 -11.94
C ILE A 134 -8.48 -13.54 -11.54
N SER A 135 -9.30 -13.75 -10.52
CA SER A 135 -9.97 -12.67 -9.83
C SER A 135 -8.97 -11.94 -8.93
N LEU A 136 -8.71 -10.68 -9.25
CA LEU A 136 -7.70 -9.85 -8.59
C LEU A 136 -8.07 -9.50 -7.15
N SER A 137 -9.38 -9.37 -6.88
CA SER A 137 -9.90 -9.16 -5.53
C SER A 137 -9.64 -10.34 -4.58
N ASN A 138 -9.31 -11.51 -5.12
CA ASN A 138 -9.04 -12.72 -4.35
C ASN A 138 -7.62 -13.26 -4.56
N LEU A 139 -6.65 -12.45 -5.02
CA LEU A 139 -5.28 -12.93 -5.29
C LEU A 139 -4.70 -13.66 -4.07
N PHE A 140 -4.82 -13.11 -2.87
CA PHE A 140 -4.32 -13.75 -1.65
C PHE A 140 -5.10 -14.99 -1.21
N GLY A 141 -6.44 -14.97 -1.32
CA GLY A 141 -7.26 -16.15 -1.06
C GLY A 141 -7.00 -17.26 -2.08
N PHE A 142 -6.64 -16.89 -3.29
CA PHE A 142 -6.29 -17.81 -4.36
C PHE A 142 -4.88 -18.40 -4.19
N LEU A 143 -3.90 -17.61 -3.73
CA LEU A 143 -2.56 -18.09 -3.39
C LEU A 143 -2.51 -18.97 -2.15
N SER A 144 -3.43 -18.75 -1.20
CA SER A 144 -3.56 -19.57 0.01
C SER A 144 -4.39 -20.85 -0.20
N ALA A 145 -5.10 -20.98 -1.31
CA ALA A 145 -5.78 -22.21 -1.67
C ALA A 145 -4.77 -23.26 -2.18
N SER A 146 -4.73 -24.41 -1.50
CA SER A 146 -3.76 -25.47 -1.75
C SER A 146 -3.67 -25.85 -3.23
N GLY A 147 -2.46 -25.88 -3.78
CA GLY A 147 -2.22 -26.31 -5.18
C GLY A 147 -2.48 -25.25 -6.26
N ASN A 148 -2.83 -24.01 -5.90
CA ASN A 148 -2.87 -22.89 -6.85
C ASN A 148 -1.55 -22.13 -6.92
N ALA A 149 -0.72 -22.14 -5.88
CA ALA A 149 0.58 -21.47 -5.90
C ALA A 149 1.50 -21.97 -7.04
N SER A 150 1.45 -23.27 -7.37
CA SER A 150 2.24 -23.87 -8.47
C SER A 150 1.80 -23.40 -9.88
N LYS A 151 0.62 -22.79 -10.00
CA LYS A 151 0.10 -22.20 -11.24
C LYS A 151 0.66 -20.81 -11.51
N PHE A 152 1.53 -20.32 -10.62
CA PHE A 152 2.19 -19.02 -10.70
C PHE A 152 3.70 -19.18 -10.64
N ASP A 153 4.39 -18.46 -11.52
CA ASP A 153 5.78 -18.09 -11.27
C ASP A 153 5.81 -16.61 -10.94
N GLY A 154 6.48 -16.26 -9.86
CA GLY A 154 6.51 -14.89 -9.42
C GLY A 154 7.44 -14.63 -8.25
N SER A 155 7.53 -13.36 -7.92
CA SER A 155 8.29 -12.83 -6.80
C SER A 155 7.43 -11.88 -6.01
N ILE A 156 7.71 -11.80 -4.72
CA ILE A 156 7.15 -10.77 -3.85
C ILE A 156 8.29 -9.89 -3.35
N SER A 157 8.07 -8.59 -3.34
CA SER A 157 8.94 -7.63 -2.67
C SER A 157 8.14 -6.70 -1.78
N LEU A 158 8.80 -6.18 -0.76
CA LEU A 158 8.25 -5.23 0.19
C LEU A 158 9.19 -4.02 0.22
N SER A 159 8.60 -2.84 0.15
CA SER A 159 9.29 -1.58 0.34
C SER A 159 8.59 -0.76 1.41
N VAL A 160 9.40 -0.08 2.23
CA VAL A 160 8.93 0.85 3.25
C VAL A 160 9.57 2.19 2.95
N HIS A 161 8.75 3.23 2.86
CA HIS A 161 9.18 4.56 2.49
C HIS A 161 8.85 5.56 3.60
N GLY A 162 9.74 6.52 3.77
CA GLY A 162 9.59 7.62 4.72
C GLY A 162 9.75 7.25 6.20
N ILE A 163 10.36 6.10 6.48
CA ILE A 163 10.75 5.68 7.83
C ILE A 163 12.28 5.70 7.94
N GLY A 164 12.81 6.48 8.89
CA GLY A 164 14.25 6.70 9.07
C GLY A 164 15.00 5.59 9.82
N ASN A 165 14.29 4.61 10.40
CA ASN A 165 14.94 3.54 11.15
C ASN A 165 15.26 2.33 10.26
N ALA A 166 16.55 2.12 9.98
CA ALA A 166 17.06 1.00 9.19
C ALA A 166 16.79 -0.38 9.84
N LYS A 167 16.63 -0.47 11.17
CA LYS A 167 16.32 -1.75 11.85
C LYS A 167 14.92 -2.27 11.49
N THR A 168 14.00 -1.38 11.16
CA THR A 168 12.62 -1.71 10.82
C THR A 168 12.51 -2.38 9.43
N ALA A 169 13.34 -1.95 8.48
CA ALA A 169 13.43 -2.56 7.15
C ALA A 169 14.13 -3.94 7.17
N ALA A 170 15.00 -4.19 8.15
CA ALA A 170 15.77 -5.43 8.27
C ALA A 170 15.03 -6.57 9.01
N LEU A 171 13.89 -6.30 9.65
CA LEU A 171 13.17 -7.27 10.49
C LEU A 171 12.15 -8.14 9.75
N LEU A 172 12.09 -8.06 8.43
CA LEU A 172 11.01 -8.68 7.65
C LEU A 172 11.59 -9.75 6.73
N PRO A 173 11.68 -11.01 7.18
CA PRO A 173 12.08 -12.11 6.32
C PRO A 173 10.97 -12.38 5.31
N MET A 174 10.99 -11.64 4.21
CA MET A 174 10.03 -11.82 3.16
C MET A 174 10.47 -12.99 2.26
N PRO A 175 9.59 -13.98 2.01
CA PRO A 175 9.89 -14.99 1.01
C PRO A 175 10.00 -14.31 -0.36
N SER A 176 11.12 -14.50 -1.03
CA SER A 176 11.35 -13.98 -2.38
C SER A 176 10.52 -14.71 -3.45
N LYS A 177 9.87 -15.82 -3.07
CA LYS A 177 9.03 -16.67 -3.93
C LYS A 177 7.58 -16.62 -3.47
N LEU A 178 6.68 -16.73 -4.45
CA LEU A 178 5.25 -16.83 -4.25
C LEU A 178 4.88 -18.29 -3.94
N ASP A 179 4.71 -18.64 -2.67
CA ASP A 179 4.26 -19.97 -2.22
C ASP A 179 3.15 -19.88 -1.15
N GLU A 180 2.62 -21.02 -0.72
CA GLU A 180 1.52 -21.09 0.27
C GLU A 180 1.89 -20.42 1.61
N SER A 181 3.18 -20.39 1.97
CA SER A 181 3.66 -19.74 3.19
C SER A 181 3.71 -18.21 3.07
N ALA A 182 3.89 -17.69 1.85
CA ALA A 182 3.98 -16.27 1.57
C ALA A 182 2.68 -15.51 1.86
N ALA A 183 1.52 -16.13 1.62
CA ALA A 183 0.22 -15.53 1.91
C ALA A 183 -0.08 -15.42 3.41
N ALA A 184 0.34 -16.41 4.22
CA ALA A 184 0.18 -16.36 5.67
C ALA A 184 1.13 -15.34 6.33
N MET A 185 2.38 -15.29 5.85
CA MET A 185 3.36 -14.30 6.29
C MET A 185 2.93 -12.85 5.96
N TYR A 186 2.23 -12.65 4.84
CA TYR A 186 1.73 -11.34 4.41
C TYR A 186 0.86 -10.63 5.46
N PHE A 187 -0.18 -11.28 5.99
CA PHE A 187 -1.10 -10.63 6.93
C PHE A 187 -0.41 -10.31 8.26
N GLY A 188 0.51 -11.19 8.71
CA GLY A 188 1.35 -10.92 9.86
C GLY A 188 2.23 -9.68 9.66
N TYR A 189 2.87 -9.56 8.50
CA TYR A 189 3.76 -8.43 8.20
C TYR A 189 3.04 -7.10 8.09
N MET A 190 1.86 -7.06 7.47
CA MET A 190 1.09 -5.82 7.40
C MET A 190 0.69 -5.32 8.80
N GLY A 191 0.34 -6.24 9.71
CA GLY A 191 0.09 -5.91 11.12
C GLY A 191 1.33 -5.33 11.82
N THR A 192 2.47 -6.01 11.70
CA THR A 192 3.73 -5.57 12.31
C THR A 192 4.20 -4.22 11.76
N LEU A 193 4.14 -4.02 10.45
CA LEU A 193 4.59 -2.79 9.80
C LEU A 193 3.69 -1.59 10.12
N LYS A 194 2.37 -1.80 10.19
CA LYS A 194 1.45 -0.77 10.65
C LYS A 194 1.76 -0.36 12.09
N SER A 195 2.06 -1.33 12.96
CA SER A 195 2.49 -1.05 14.34
C SER A 195 3.76 -0.21 14.40
N LEU A 196 4.69 -0.42 13.47
CA LEU A 196 5.97 0.31 13.41
C LEU A 196 5.79 1.77 13.02
N ILE A 197 4.84 2.09 12.12
CA ILE A 197 4.53 3.50 11.78
C ILE A 197 3.97 4.23 13.01
N THR A 198 3.19 3.54 13.83
CA THR A 198 2.56 4.12 15.02
C THR A 198 3.43 4.07 16.28
N ASP A 199 4.62 3.47 16.22
CA ASP A 199 5.52 3.38 17.36
C ASP A 199 6.19 4.75 17.65
N GLN A 200 6.20 5.16 18.93
CA GLN A 200 6.73 6.44 19.37
C GLN A 200 8.25 6.56 19.16
N GLY A 201 8.95 5.44 19.00
CA GLY A 201 10.38 5.39 18.69
C GLY A 201 10.71 5.54 17.19
N THR A 202 9.72 5.54 16.31
CA THR A 202 9.94 5.56 14.87
C THR A 202 10.18 6.97 14.35
N GLN A 203 11.35 7.18 13.75
CA GLN A 203 11.65 8.42 13.06
C GLN A 203 10.93 8.48 11.72
N ILE A 204 10.11 9.51 11.53
CA ILE A 204 9.36 9.78 10.29
C ILE A 204 10.12 10.78 9.44
N ILE A 205 10.37 10.42 8.18
CA ILE A 205 11.05 11.23 7.15
C ILE A 205 10.13 11.24 5.92
N PRO A 206 9.10 12.08 5.87
CA PRO A 206 8.07 11.99 4.84
C PRO A 206 8.62 12.12 3.42
N VAL A 207 8.02 11.37 2.51
CA VAL A 207 8.21 11.45 1.06
C VAL A 207 6.92 11.95 0.41
N ILE A 208 6.99 12.41 -0.84
CA ILE A 208 5.80 12.58 -1.67
C ILE A 208 5.38 11.20 -2.14
N LEU A 209 4.16 10.81 -1.78
CA LEU A 209 3.59 9.51 -2.13
C LEU A 209 3.07 9.52 -3.56
N SER A 210 3.35 8.45 -4.31
CA SER A 210 2.80 8.26 -5.65
C SER A 210 1.27 8.14 -5.60
N GLU A 211 0.60 8.76 -6.55
CA GLU A 211 -0.84 8.62 -6.79
C GLU A 211 -1.19 7.28 -7.46
N CYS A 212 -0.18 6.60 -8.01
CA CYS A 212 -0.32 5.35 -8.76
C CYS A 212 -0.18 4.09 -7.92
N THR A 213 0.02 4.20 -6.61
CA THR A 213 0.19 3.03 -5.73
C THR A 213 -0.92 2.90 -4.73
#